data_AF-A0A0D9SG76-F1
#
_entry.id   AF-A0A0D9SG76-F1
#
_cell.length_a   1.000
_cell.length_b   1.000
_cell.length_c   1.000
_cell.angle_alpha   90.00
_cell.angle_beta   90.00
_cell.angle_gamma   90.00
#
_symmetry.space_group_name_H-M   'P 1'
#
loop_
_entity.id
_entity.type
_entity.pdbx_description
1 polymer ?
#
loop_
_entity_poly.entity_id
_entity_poly.type
_entity_poly.pdbx_seq_one_letter_code
_entity_poly.pdbx_strand_id
1 'polypeptide(L)'
;MAKKVAVIGAGVSGLISLKCCVDEGLEPTCFERTEDIGGVWRFKENVEDGRASIYQSVVTNTSKEMSCFSDFPMPEDFPNFLHNSKLLEYFRIFAKKFDLLKYIQFQTTVLSVRKCPDFSSSGQWKVVTQS
;
A
#
# COMPACT_ATOMS: atom_id res chain seq x y z
N MET A 1 -14.66 -15.44 -14.85
CA MET A 1 -13.89 -14.18 -15.03
C MET A 1 -13.48 -13.71 -13.65
N ALA A 2 -12.22 -13.36 -13.42
CA ALA A 2 -11.76 -12.95 -12.09
C ALA A 2 -12.42 -11.62 -11.68
N LYS A 3 -12.66 -11.43 -10.37
CA LYS A 3 -13.26 -10.18 -9.88
C LYS A 3 -12.18 -9.10 -9.82
N LYS A 4 -12.52 -7.91 -10.31
CA LYS A 4 -11.67 -6.72 -10.25
C LYS A 4 -11.81 -6.03 -8.89
N VAL A 5 -10.70 -5.66 -8.28
CA VAL A 5 -10.66 -5.03 -6.95
C VAL A 5 -9.93 -3.71 -7.02
N ALA A 6 -10.57 -2.62 -6.56
CA ALA A 6 -9.90 -1.35 -6.40
C ALA A 6 -9.30 -1.24 -4.99
N VAL A 7 -7.99 -1.04 -4.91
CA VAL A 7 -7.26 -0.76 -3.65
C VAL A 7 -6.90 0.73 -3.63
N ILE A 8 -7.14 1.42 -2.52
CA ILE A 8 -6.93 2.87 -2.42
C ILE A 8 -5.77 3.13 -1.46
N GLY A 9 -4.67 3.66 -1.99
CA GLY A 9 -3.40 3.90 -1.29
C GLY A 9 -2.44 2.72 -1.33
N ALA A 10 -1.15 2.99 -1.50
CA ALA A 10 -0.05 2.03 -1.55
C ALA A 10 0.88 2.11 -0.32
N GLY A 11 0.31 2.40 0.85
CA GLY A 11 0.97 2.19 2.15
C GLY A 11 1.02 0.70 2.54
N VAL A 12 1.40 0.42 3.79
CA VAL A 12 1.48 -0.96 4.33
C VAL A 12 0.18 -1.76 4.08
N SER A 13 -0.98 -1.15 4.34
CA SER A 13 -2.29 -1.78 4.13
C SER A 13 -2.61 -2.02 2.65
N GLY A 14 -2.17 -1.12 1.77
CA GLY A 14 -2.36 -1.26 0.33
C GLY A 14 -1.54 -2.39 -0.25
N LEU A 15 -0.26 -2.48 0.13
CA LEU A 15 0.65 -3.54 -0.32
C LEU A 15 0.15 -4.93 0.09
N ILE A 16 -0.26 -5.12 1.35
CA ILE A 16 -0.78 -6.41 1.78
C ILE A 16 -2.14 -6.72 1.12
N SER A 17 -2.99 -5.72 0.88
CA SER A 17 -4.25 -5.91 0.15
C SER A 17 -4.02 -6.38 -1.29
N LEU A 18 -3.03 -5.82 -1.99
CA LEU A 18 -2.63 -6.27 -3.32
C LEU A 18 -2.20 -7.74 -3.30
N LYS A 19 -1.29 -8.09 -2.38
CA LYS A 19 -0.77 -9.46 -2.24
C LYS A 19 -1.91 -10.45 -1.97
N CYS A 20 -2.78 -10.15 -1.00
CA CYS A 20 -3.93 -11.00 -0.69
C CYS A 20 -4.90 -11.15 -1.88
N CYS A 21 -5.13 -10.08 -2.65
CA CYS A 21 -5.97 -10.18 -3.85
C CYS A 21 -5.35 -11.13 -4.89
N VAL A 22 -4.04 -11.02 -5.13
CA VAL A 22 -3.33 -11.86 -6.10
C VAL A 22 -3.33 -13.32 -5.68
N ASP A 23 -3.06 -13.60 -4.40
CA ASP A 23 -3.06 -14.97 -3.86
C ASP A 23 -4.42 -15.67 -4.02
N GLU A 24 -5.52 -14.91 -3.89
CA GLU A 24 -6.89 -15.40 -4.07
C GLU A 24 -7.36 -15.38 -5.55
N GLY A 25 -6.46 -15.12 -6.50
CA GLY A 25 -6.77 -15.12 -7.93
C GLY A 25 -7.67 -13.96 -8.39
N LEU A 26 -7.68 -12.85 -7.65
CA LEU A 26 -8.38 -11.62 -8.01
C LEU A 26 -7.50 -10.72 -8.90
N GLU A 27 -8.12 -9.72 -9.52
CA GLU A 27 -7.42 -8.73 -10.36
C GLU A 27 -7.42 -7.36 -9.67
N PRO A 28 -6.40 -7.04 -8.85
CA PRO A 28 -6.37 -5.76 -8.17
C PRO A 28 -5.85 -4.62 -9.06
N THR A 29 -6.33 -3.41 -8.81
CA THR A 29 -5.74 -2.16 -9.26
C THR A 29 -5.64 -1.24 -8.06
N CYS A 30 -4.44 -0.80 -7.73
CA CYS A 30 -4.17 0.12 -6.65
C CYS A 30 -4.00 1.55 -7.20
N PHE A 31 -4.68 2.51 -6.58
CA PHE A 31 -4.53 3.93 -6.88
C PHE A 31 -3.79 4.61 -5.73
N GLU A 32 -2.59 5.12 -6.00
CA GLU A 32 -1.77 5.85 -5.04
C GLU A 32 -1.64 7.29 -5.48
N ARG A 33 -2.01 8.22 -4.60
CA ARG A 33 -2.04 9.66 -4.92
C ARG A 33 -0.65 10.26 -5.07
N THR A 34 0.37 9.64 -4.50
CA THR A 34 1.77 10.08 -4.55
C THR A 34 2.59 9.29 -5.56
N GLU A 35 3.86 9.63 -5.69
CA GLU A 35 4.78 9.08 -6.69
C GLU A 35 5.45 7.76 -6.31
N ASP A 36 5.23 7.26 -5.08
CA ASP A 36 5.89 6.06 -4.57
C ASP A 36 5.03 5.36 -3.48
N ILE A 37 5.45 4.17 -3.06
CA ILE A 37 4.80 3.36 -2.03
C ILE A 37 5.19 3.82 -0.61
N GLY A 38 4.66 3.12 0.40
CA GLY A 38 5.10 3.20 1.79
C GLY A 38 4.28 4.17 2.66
N GLY A 39 3.55 5.10 2.03
CA GLY A 39 2.63 6.00 2.73
C GLY A 39 3.33 6.76 3.85
N VAL A 40 2.90 6.53 5.09
CA VAL A 40 3.44 7.17 6.31
C VAL A 40 4.95 6.96 6.47
N TRP A 41 5.47 5.79 6.07
CA TRP A 41 6.85 5.41 6.31
C TRP A 41 7.84 5.98 5.27
N ARG A 42 7.32 6.68 4.25
CA ARG A 42 8.15 7.46 3.34
C ARG A 42 8.32 8.87 3.89
N PHE A 43 9.36 9.08 4.69
CA PHE A 43 9.71 10.42 5.18
C PHE A 43 9.91 11.40 4.01
N LYS A 44 9.35 12.61 4.15
CA LYS A 44 9.62 13.77 3.30
C LYS A 44 9.78 14.99 4.20
N GLU A 45 10.68 15.90 3.83
CA GLU A 45 10.90 17.16 4.57
C GLU A 45 9.66 18.06 4.55
N ASN A 46 9.00 18.12 3.39
CA ASN A 46 7.78 18.91 3.21
C ASN A 46 6.53 18.05 3.46
N VAL A 47 5.57 18.61 4.19
CA VAL A 47 4.27 17.99 4.42
C VAL A 47 3.44 18.02 3.15
N GLU A 48 2.89 16.88 2.75
CA GLU A 48 2.01 16.75 1.60
C GLU A 48 0.56 16.65 2.07
N ASP A 49 -0.33 17.43 1.45
CA ASP A 49 -1.74 17.41 1.84
C ASP A 49 -2.38 16.04 1.61
N GLY A 50 -3.13 15.58 2.61
CA GLY A 50 -3.80 14.28 2.65
C GLY A 50 -2.90 13.05 2.51
N ARG A 51 -1.64 13.13 2.97
CA ARG A 51 -0.80 11.99 3.36
C ARG A 51 -0.27 12.22 4.77
N ALA A 52 -0.20 11.16 5.59
CA ALA A 52 0.40 11.30 6.92
C ALA A 52 1.89 11.65 6.80
N SER A 53 2.36 12.55 7.66
CA SER A 53 3.76 12.94 7.75
C SER A 53 4.40 12.40 9.03
N ILE A 54 5.71 12.16 8.98
CA ILE A 54 6.54 11.75 10.10
C ILE A 54 7.75 12.68 10.19
N TYR A 55 8.36 12.79 11.37
CA TYR A 55 9.64 13.49 11.52
C TYR A 55 10.81 12.56 11.17
N GLN A 56 11.96 13.15 10.81
CA GLN A 56 13.08 12.43 10.21
C GLN A 56 13.59 11.25 11.05
N SER A 57 13.63 11.41 12.38
CA SER A 57 14.24 10.44 13.31
C SER A 57 13.30 9.32 13.78
N VAL A 58 12.10 9.16 13.19
CA VAL A 58 11.16 8.12 13.61
C VAL A 58 11.79 6.73 13.49
N VAL A 59 11.72 5.97 14.59
CA VAL A 59 12.04 4.55 14.70
C VAL A 59 10.76 3.81 15.11
N THR A 60 10.56 2.57 14.63
CA THR A 60 9.43 1.75 15.03
C THR A 60 9.43 1.53 16.54
N ASN A 61 8.24 1.56 17.15
CA ASN A 61 8.05 1.22 18.56
C ASN A 61 7.76 -0.27 18.78
N THR A 62 7.64 -1.04 17.70
CA THR A 62 7.44 -2.48 17.70
C THR A 62 8.66 -3.19 17.09
N SER A 63 8.94 -4.39 17.59
CA SER A 63 10.06 -5.22 17.14
C SER A 63 9.83 -5.74 15.72
N LYS A 64 10.90 -5.92 14.94
CA LYS A 64 10.89 -6.48 13.59
C LYS A 64 10.20 -7.85 13.54
N GLU A 65 10.44 -8.69 14.54
CA GLU A 65 9.86 -10.03 14.67
C GLU A 65 8.35 -10.01 14.96
N MET A 66 7.85 -8.89 15.47
CA MET A 66 6.43 -8.71 15.84
C MET A 66 5.66 -7.89 14.81
N SER A 67 6.32 -7.40 13.76
CA SER A 67 5.74 -6.43 12.82
C SER A 67 6.06 -6.74 11.36
N CYS A 68 6.66 -7.89 11.06
CA CYS A 68 6.80 -8.38 9.70
C CYS A 68 5.45 -8.86 9.14
N PHE A 69 5.38 -9.05 7.82
CA PHE A 69 4.24 -9.74 7.24
C PHE A 69 4.33 -11.22 7.59
N SER A 70 3.19 -11.88 7.76
CA SER A 70 3.11 -13.23 8.33
C SER A 70 3.93 -14.28 7.59
N ASP A 71 4.08 -14.13 6.27
CA ASP A 71 4.80 -15.03 5.37
C ASP A 71 6.05 -14.37 4.77
N PHE A 72 6.48 -13.23 5.30
CA PHE A 72 7.65 -12.50 4.83
C PHE A 72 8.40 -11.88 6.01
N PRO A 73 9.36 -12.61 6.62
CA PRO A 73 10.17 -12.06 7.70
C PRO A 73 11.03 -10.89 7.22
N MET A 74 11.34 -9.96 8.13
CA MET A 74 12.32 -8.90 7.83
C MET A 74 13.74 -9.49 7.75
N PRO A 75 14.67 -8.88 6.99
CA PRO A 75 16.05 -9.35 6.90
C PRO A 75 16.74 -9.53 8.27
N GLU A 76 17.62 -10.54 8.37
CA GLU A 76 18.30 -10.88 9.62
C GLU A 76 19.20 -9.74 10.12
N ASP A 77 19.83 -9.00 9.21
CA ASP A 77 20.72 -7.88 9.49
C ASP A 77 19.99 -6.57 9.88
N PHE A 78 18.65 -6.54 9.77
CA PHE A 78 17.88 -5.38 10.22
C PHE A 78 17.86 -5.29 11.74
N PRO A 79 17.91 -4.07 12.32
CA PRO A 79 17.80 -3.90 13.77
C PRO A 79 16.40 -4.32 14.26
N ASN A 80 16.31 -4.69 15.55
CA ASN A 80 15.02 -5.04 16.16
C ASN A 80 13.99 -3.90 16.07
N PHE A 81 14.43 -2.65 16.16
CA PHE A 81 13.58 -1.47 15.95
C PHE A 81 14.14 -0.67 14.78
N LEU A 82 13.30 -0.42 13.78
CA LEU A 82 13.74 0.08 12.48
C LEU A 82 13.56 1.59 12.41
N HIS A 83 14.58 2.30 11.95
CA HIS A 83 14.39 3.65 11.42
C HIS A 83 13.38 3.62 10.26
N ASN A 84 12.57 4.68 10.09
CA ASN A 84 11.54 4.76 9.05
C ASN A 84 12.05 4.37 7.64
N SER A 85 13.27 4.78 7.29
CA SER A 85 13.90 4.43 6.01
C SER A 85 14.13 2.92 5.84
N LYS A 86 14.47 2.19 6.91
CA LYS A 86 14.63 0.73 6.90
C LYS A 86 13.29 0.01 6.78
N LEU A 87 12.24 0.53 7.39
CA LEU A 87 10.91 -0.03 7.22
C LEU A 87 10.37 0.20 5.79
N LEU A 88 10.64 1.36 5.19
CA LEU A 88 10.36 1.60 3.78
C LEU A 88 11.15 0.65 2.86
N GLU A 89 12.42 0.41 3.16
CA GLU A 89 13.26 -0.56 2.45
C GLU A 89 12.62 -1.97 2.47
N TYR A 90 12.16 -2.42 3.64
CA TYR A 90 11.43 -3.68 3.78
C TYR A 90 10.16 -3.73 2.91
N PHE A 91 9.36 -2.66 2.85
CA PHE A 91 8.19 -2.61 1.97
C PHE A 91 8.55 -2.68 0.48
N ARG A 92 9.67 -2.09 0.06
CA ARG A 92 10.16 -2.19 -1.32
C ARG A 92 10.62 -3.61 -1.66
N ILE A 93 11.31 -4.27 -0.72
CA ILE A 93 11.69 -5.68 -0.87
C ILE A 93 10.44 -6.56 -1.01
N PHE A 94 9.45 -6.37 -0.14
CA PHE A 94 8.16 -7.09 -0.20
C PHE A 94 7.44 -6.86 -1.53
N ALA A 95 7.26 -5.59 -1.94
CA ALA A 95 6.58 -5.25 -3.20
C ALA A 95 7.28 -5.85 -4.42
N LYS A 96 8.62 -5.89 -4.42
CA LYS A 96 9.41 -6.52 -5.49
C LYS A 96 9.28 -8.05 -5.46
N LYS A 97 9.34 -8.68 -4.29
CA LYS A 97 9.27 -10.14 -4.13
C LYS A 97 7.98 -10.71 -4.70
N PHE A 98 6.86 -10.02 -4.47
CA PHE A 98 5.52 -10.43 -4.92
C PHE A 98 5.07 -9.71 -6.19
N ASP A 99 5.97 -8.98 -6.86
CA ASP A 99 5.70 -8.27 -8.12
C ASP A 99 4.44 -7.38 -8.07
N LEU A 100 4.28 -6.62 -6.98
CA LEU A 100 3.07 -5.85 -6.69
C LEU A 100 3.02 -4.51 -7.42
N LEU A 101 4.18 -3.95 -7.78
CA LEU A 101 4.28 -2.61 -8.35
C LEU A 101 3.51 -2.47 -9.67
N LYS A 102 3.38 -3.55 -10.45
CA LYS A 102 2.62 -3.56 -11.71
C LYS A 102 1.12 -3.29 -11.54
N TYR A 103 0.59 -3.45 -10.33
CA TYR A 103 -0.82 -3.18 -10.02
C TYR A 103 -1.06 -1.75 -9.53
N ILE A 104 -0.01 -0.94 -9.35
CA ILE A 104 -0.10 0.38 -8.74
C ILE A 104 -0.07 1.46 -9.82
N GLN A 105 -1.07 2.32 -9.81
CA GLN A 105 -1.12 3.58 -10.55
C GLN A 105 -0.78 4.71 -9.59
N PHE A 106 0.45 5.21 -9.69
CA PHE A 106 0.94 6.35 -8.92
C PHE A 106 0.35 7.67 -9.43
N GLN A 107 0.51 8.72 -8.63
CA GLN A 107 0.00 10.07 -8.92
C GLN A 107 -1.49 10.07 -9.30
N THR A 108 -2.25 9.12 -8.76
CA THR A 108 -3.66 8.92 -9.10
C THR A 108 -4.51 9.04 -7.85
N THR A 109 -5.19 10.18 -7.72
CA THR A 109 -6.06 10.47 -6.58
C THR A 109 -7.46 9.92 -6.82
N VAL A 110 -7.97 9.11 -5.89
CA VAL A 110 -9.39 8.71 -5.90
C VAL A 110 -10.25 9.84 -5.36
N LEU A 111 -11.14 10.37 -6.19
CA LEU A 111 -12.03 11.48 -5.86
C LEU A 111 -13.37 11.02 -5.27
N SER A 112 -13.89 9.88 -5.73
CA SER A 112 -15.12 9.33 -5.17
C SER A 112 -15.28 7.83 -5.44
N VAL A 113 -16.00 7.17 -4.53
CA VAL A 113 -16.41 5.77 -4.65
C VAL A 113 -17.91 5.72 -4.43
N ARG A 114 -18.67 5.26 -5.44
CA ARG A 114 -20.14 5.22 -5.40
C ARG A 114 -20.64 3.87 -5.88
N LYS A 115 -21.76 3.40 -5.33
CA LYS A 115 -22.45 2.22 -5.83
C LYS A 115 -22.86 2.45 -7.30
N CYS A 116 -22.71 1.44 -8.15
CA CYS A 116 -23.29 1.47 -9.49
C CYS A 116 -24.83 1.49 -9.40
N PRO A 117 -25.56 1.97 -10.44
CA PRO A 117 -27.02 1.99 -10.44
C PRO A 117 -27.66 0.62 -10.18
N ASP A 118 -27.00 -0.46 -10.62
CA ASP A 118 -27.43 -1.85 -10.49
C ASP A 118 -26.80 -2.59 -9.29
N PHE A 119 -26.27 -1.87 -8.30
CA PHE A 119 -25.51 -2.46 -7.18
C PHE A 119 -26.23 -3.58 -6.44
N SER A 120 -27.57 -3.54 -6.34
CA SER A 120 -28.34 -4.59 -5.66
C SER A 120 -28.19 -5.96 -6.31
N SER A 121 -27.91 -6.03 -7.61
CA SER A 121 -27.64 -7.28 -8.34
C SER A 121 -26.16 -7.46 -8.66
N SER A 122 -25.44 -6.39 -9.01
CA SER A 122 -24.04 -6.46 -9.46
C SER A 122 -23.01 -6.42 -8.33
N GLY A 123 -23.32 -5.73 -7.22
CA GLY A 123 -22.37 -5.44 -6.14
C GLY A 123 -21.21 -4.51 -6.54
N GLN A 124 -21.31 -3.81 -7.69
CA GLN A 124 -20.19 -3.07 -8.28
C GLN A 124 -20.09 -1.61 -7.83
N TRP A 125 -18.87 -1.09 -7.81
CA TRP A 125 -18.57 0.30 -7.44
C TRP A 125 -18.01 1.07 -8.63
N LYS A 126 -18.46 2.31 -8.78
CA LYS A 126 -17.87 3.32 -9.65
C LYS A 126 -16.82 4.08 -8.86
N VAL A 127 -15.55 3.93 -9.25
CA VAL A 127 -14.40 4.65 -8.70
C VAL A 127 -14.02 5.76 -9.68
N VAL A 128 -13.98 7.00 -9.21
CA VAL A 128 -13.57 8.17 -10.01
C VAL A 128 -12.18 8.61 -9.55
N THR A 129 -11.25 8.73 -10.49
CA THR A 129 -9.86 9.09 -10.24
C THR A 129 -9.43 10.33 -11.03
N GLN A 130 -8.37 10.98 -10.57
CA GLN A 130 -7.66 12.06 -11.25
C GLN A 130 -6.17 11.72 -11.26
N SER A 131 -5.56 11.75 -12.45
CA SER A 131 -4.12 11.60 -12.68
C SER A 131 -3.46 12.93 -12.99
#